data_AF-A0A9W8BFV6-F1
#
_entry.id   AF-A0A9W8BFV6-F1
#
_cell.length_a   1.000
_cell.length_b   1.000
_cell.length_c   1.000
_cell.angle_alpha   90.00
_cell.angle_beta   90.00
_cell.angle_gamma   90.00
#
_symmetry.space_group_name_H-M   'P 1'
#
loop_
_entity.id
_entity.type
_entity.pdbx_description
1 polymer ?
#
loop_
_entity_poly.entity_id
_entity_poly.type
_entity_poly.pdbx_seq_one_letter_code
_entity_poly.pdbx_strand_id
1 'polypeptide(L)'
;PVLNKLATLLFLYVVEQHSADFLRLPAPAAFTPAHVVEVEDALARLIEDVRDQAVPLVDALGVSDFRLNSALGRSDGKVYENYLEWAMEDPLNRDGSGPAIRQDWFNKFYKPVLHGTAADDSSQQQRASKQNPRL
;
A
#
# COMPACT_ATOMS: atom_id res chain seq x y z
N PRO A 1 12.99 -23.16 -20.29
CA PRO A 1 12.32 -24.05 -19.31
C PRO A 1 11.50 -23.27 -18.26
N VAL A 2 12.06 -22.24 -17.62
CA VAL A 2 11.38 -21.43 -16.59
C VAL A 2 10.17 -20.65 -17.14
N LEU A 3 10.31 -20.03 -18.31
CA LEU A 3 9.19 -19.34 -18.98
C LEU A 3 8.02 -20.28 -19.32
N ASN A 4 8.30 -21.55 -19.65
CA ASN A 4 7.24 -22.54 -19.88
C ASN A 4 6.47 -22.81 -18.58
N LYS A 5 7.18 -22.92 -17.43
CA LYS A 5 6.54 -23.07 -16.12
C LYS A 5 5.66 -21.86 -15.79
N LEU A 6 6.13 -20.63 -16.06
CA LEU A 6 5.31 -19.42 -15.90
C LEU A 6 4.09 -19.39 -16.83
N ALA A 7 4.24 -19.79 -18.09
CA ALA A 7 3.13 -19.86 -19.02
C ALA A 7 2.08 -20.89 -18.59
N THR A 8 2.53 -22.06 -18.10
CA THR A 8 1.65 -23.09 -17.51
C THR A 8 0.99 -22.58 -16.22
N LEU A 9 1.74 -21.88 -15.36
CA LEU A 9 1.22 -21.27 -14.13
C LEU A 9 0.10 -20.28 -14.45
N LEU A 10 0.34 -19.36 -15.39
CA LEU A 10 -0.64 -18.40 -15.84
C LEU A 10 -1.88 -19.10 -16.43
N PHE A 11 -1.67 -20.12 -17.24
CA PHE A 11 -2.77 -20.90 -17.82
C PHE A 11 -3.62 -21.57 -16.74
N LEU A 12 -3.01 -22.30 -15.80
CA LEU A 12 -3.73 -22.97 -14.71
C LEU A 12 -4.45 -21.97 -13.80
N TYR A 13 -3.82 -20.81 -13.51
CA TYR A 13 -4.46 -19.73 -12.76
C TYR A 13 -5.72 -19.21 -13.46
N VAL A 14 -5.67 -18.96 -14.77
CA VAL A 14 -6.84 -18.54 -15.55
C VAL A 14 -7.93 -19.62 -15.55
N VAL A 15 -7.55 -20.90 -15.66
CA VAL A 15 -8.52 -22.01 -15.62
C VAL A 15 -9.19 -22.12 -14.25
N GLU A 16 -8.46 -21.93 -13.16
CA GLU A 16 -9.01 -21.94 -11.79
C GLU A 16 -10.00 -20.78 -11.59
N GLN A 17 -9.63 -19.55 -11.97
CA GLN A 17 -10.48 -18.35 -11.87
C GLN A 17 -11.77 -18.45 -12.71
N HIS A 18 -11.71 -19.14 -13.86
CA HIS A 18 -12.83 -19.30 -14.78
C HIS A 18 -13.41 -20.72 -14.81
N SER A 19 -13.16 -21.52 -13.77
CA SER A 19 -13.54 -22.94 -13.66
C SER A 19 -15.04 -23.19 -13.94
N ALA A 20 -15.90 -22.26 -13.55
CA ALA A 20 -17.34 -22.31 -13.78
C ALA A 20 -17.73 -22.40 -15.26
N ASP A 21 -16.99 -21.76 -16.16
CA ASP A 21 -17.29 -21.80 -17.59
C ASP A 21 -16.90 -23.14 -18.22
N PHE A 22 -15.86 -23.79 -17.70
CA PHE A 22 -15.45 -25.14 -18.11
C PHE A 22 -16.43 -26.22 -17.63
N LEU A 23 -17.08 -26.01 -16.48
CA LEU A 23 -18.16 -26.88 -15.98
C LEU A 23 -19.43 -26.79 -16.84
N ARG A 24 -19.64 -25.68 -17.54
CA ARG A 24 -20.82 -25.44 -18.39
C ARG A 24 -20.69 -25.98 -19.81
N LEU A 25 -19.49 -26.42 -20.21
CA LEU A 25 -19.27 -26.96 -21.55
C LEU A 25 -20.06 -28.26 -21.78
N PRO A 26 -20.44 -28.58 -23.02
CA PRO A 26 -21.06 -29.86 -23.33
C PRO A 26 -20.04 -31.01 -23.21
N ALA A 27 -20.51 -32.18 -22.80
CA ALA A 27 -19.71 -33.40 -22.80
C ALA A 27 -19.22 -33.75 -24.23
N PRO A 28 -17.99 -34.24 -24.42
CA PRO A 28 -17.01 -34.69 -23.41
C PRO A 28 -16.00 -33.62 -22.95
N ALA A 29 -16.12 -32.37 -23.42
CA ALA A 29 -15.16 -31.30 -23.10
C ALA A 29 -15.43 -30.62 -21.73
N ALA A 30 -16.53 -30.98 -21.08
CA ALA A 30 -16.91 -30.48 -19.76
C ALA A 30 -15.89 -30.87 -18.69
N PHE A 31 -15.51 -29.90 -17.86
CA PHE A 31 -14.79 -30.21 -16.64
C PHE A 31 -15.74 -30.89 -15.64
N THR A 32 -15.16 -31.67 -14.73
CA THR A 32 -15.86 -32.20 -13.56
C THR A 32 -15.38 -31.46 -12.32
N PRO A 33 -16.12 -31.48 -11.21
CA PRO A 33 -15.61 -30.93 -9.94
C PRO A 33 -14.26 -31.54 -9.51
N ALA A 34 -14.01 -32.81 -9.85
CA ALA A 34 -12.72 -33.45 -9.58
C ALA A 34 -11.56 -32.80 -10.36
N HIS A 35 -11.78 -32.46 -11.64
CA HIS A 35 -10.76 -31.75 -12.44
C HIS A 35 -10.44 -30.37 -11.87
N VAL A 36 -11.41 -29.68 -11.27
CA VAL A 36 -11.16 -28.38 -10.61
C VAL A 36 -10.21 -28.54 -9.43
N VAL A 37 -10.45 -29.55 -8.58
CA VAL A 37 -9.55 -29.87 -7.45
C VAL A 37 -8.16 -30.26 -7.95
N GLU A 38 -8.06 -31.03 -9.03
CA GLU A 38 -6.76 -31.39 -9.64
C GLU A 38 -6.00 -30.17 -10.16
N VAL A 39 -6.71 -29.19 -10.74
CA VAL A 39 -6.10 -27.92 -11.20
C VAL A 39 -5.60 -27.09 -10.01
N GLU A 40 -6.37 -26.99 -8.93
CA GLU A 40 -5.96 -26.29 -7.70
C GLU A 40 -4.68 -26.92 -7.10
N ASP A 41 -4.65 -28.25 -7.01
CA ASP A 41 -3.48 -29.01 -6.54
C ASP A 41 -2.26 -28.82 -7.45
N ALA A 42 -2.47 -28.85 -8.78
CA ALA A 42 -1.39 -28.64 -9.75
C ALA A 42 -0.86 -27.21 -9.69
N LEU A 43 -1.75 -26.22 -9.51
CA LEU A 43 -1.39 -24.82 -9.35
C LEU A 43 -0.53 -24.62 -8.09
N ALA A 44 -0.93 -25.18 -6.95
CA ALA A 44 -0.17 -25.08 -5.70
C ALA A 44 1.26 -25.64 -5.83
N ARG A 45 1.40 -26.84 -6.43
CA ARG A 45 2.72 -27.46 -6.68
C ARG A 45 3.59 -26.62 -7.62
N LEU A 46 2.98 -26.04 -8.66
CA LEU A 46 3.70 -25.24 -9.63
C LEU A 46 4.14 -23.88 -9.05
N ILE A 47 3.34 -23.28 -8.14
CA ILE A 47 3.75 -22.09 -7.37
C ILE A 47 4.98 -22.41 -6.52
N GLU A 48 4.98 -23.56 -5.82
CA GLU A 48 6.12 -23.99 -5.00
C GLU A 48 7.41 -24.15 -5.83
N ASP A 49 7.31 -24.76 -7.01
CA ASP A 49 8.44 -24.96 -7.93
C ASP A 49 8.93 -23.66 -8.59
N VAL A 50 8.03 -22.71 -8.91
CA VAL A 50 8.40 -21.42 -9.52
C VAL A 50 8.93 -20.42 -8.48
N ARG A 51 8.61 -20.58 -7.19
CA ARG A 51 8.97 -19.66 -6.10
C ARG A 51 10.45 -19.29 -6.09
N ASP A 52 11.34 -20.27 -6.26
CA ASP A 52 12.79 -20.06 -6.22
C ASP A 52 13.30 -19.18 -7.38
N GLN A 53 12.53 -19.10 -8.47
CA GLN A 53 12.84 -18.25 -9.62
C GLN A 53 12.15 -16.89 -9.56
N ALA A 54 11.27 -16.63 -8.59
CA ALA A 54 10.47 -15.41 -8.54
C ALA A 54 11.32 -14.13 -8.47
N VAL A 55 12.33 -14.08 -7.58
CA VAL A 55 13.23 -12.92 -7.46
C VAL A 55 14.04 -12.70 -8.74
N PRO A 56 14.77 -13.69 -9.29
CA PRO A 56 15.48 -13.53 -10.56
C PRO A 56 14.59 -13.10 -11.74
N LEU A 57 13.35 -13.57 -11.79
CA LEU A 57 12.39 -13.21 -12.85
C LEU A 57 11.96 -11.74 -12.75
N VAL A 58 11.74 -11.23 -11.54
CA VAL A 58 11.44 -9.80 -11.32
C VAL A 58 12.67 -8.95 -11.60
N ASP A 59 13.85 -9.38 -11.15
CA ASP A 59 15.11 -8.68 -11.41
C ASP A 59 15.43 -8.56 -12.91
N ALA A 60 15.07 -9.59 -13.70
CA ALA A 60 15.25 -9.60 -15.15
C ALA A 60 14.45 -8.50 -15.89
N LEU A 61 13.43 -7.89 -15.25
CA LEU A 61 12.73 -6.72 -15.80
C LEU A 61 13.62 -5.47 -15.84
N GLY A 62 14.73 -5.44 -15.08
CA GLY A 62 15.69 -4.34 -15.09
C GLY A 62 15.11 -3.01 -14.62
N VAL A 63 14.12 -3.03 -13.73
CA VAL A 63 13.57 -1.83 -13.13
C VAL A 63 14.57 -1.28 -12.12
N SER A 64 15.09 -0.07 -12.33
CA SER A 64 16.02 0.56 -11.40
C SER A 64 15.29 1.08 -10.16
N ASP A 65 15.98 1.17 -9.02
CA ASP A 65 15.41 1.70 -7.77
C ASP A 65 14.85 3.12 -7.94
N PHE A 66 15.46 3.94 -8.80
CA PHE A 66 14.93 5.26 -9.16
C PHE A 66 13.57 5.19 -9.86
N ARG A 67 13.38 4.23 -10.79
CA ARG A 67 12.10 4.04 -11.47
C ARG A 67 11.07 3.37 -10.57
N LEU A 68 11.51 2.45 -9.72
CA LEU A 68 10.64 1.73 -8.78
C LEU A 68 10.12 2.64 -7.67
N ASN A 69 10.95 3.59 -7.22
CA ASN A 69 10.63 4.60 -6.21
C ASN A 69 9.92 4.01 -4.97
N SER A 70 10.43 2.89 -4.48
CA SER A 70 9.86 2.15 -3.36
C SER A 70 10.96 1.76 -2.38
N ALA A 71 10.83 2.17 -1.13
CA ALA A 71 11.73 1.74 -0.06
C ALA A 71 11.67 0.22 0.19
N LEU A 72 10.48 -0.39 -0.01
CA LEU A 72 10.27 -1.83 0.22
C LEU A 72 10.85 -2.70 -0.91
N GLY A 73 10.86 -2.18 -2.14
CA GLY A 73 11.26 -2.94 -3.33
C GLY A 73 12.73 -2.76 -3.73
N ARG A 74 13.56 -2.17 -2.86
CA ARG A 74 14.95 -1.85 -3.21
C ARG A 74 15.79 -3.08 -3.54
N SER A 75 16.64 -2.93 -4.56
CA SER A 75 17.54 -3.99 -5.04
C SER A 75 18.59 -4.46 -4.03
N ASP A 76 18.96 -3.64 -3.04
CA ASP A 76 19.95 -3.96 -2.02
C ASP A 76 19.42 -4.80 -0.85
N GLY A 77 18.11 -5.04 -0.79
CA GLY A 77 17.45 -5.82 0.25
C GLY A 77 17.43 -5.18 1.65
N LYS A 78 17.93 -3.94 1.81
CA LYS A 78 17.97 -3.21 3.08
C LYS A 78 16.65 -2.50 3.38
N VAL A 79 15.58 -3.28 3.41
CA VAL A 79 14.21 -2.76 3.42
C VAL A 79 13.94 -1.86 4.63
N TYR A 80 14.29 -2.31 5.83
CA TYR A 80 13.91 -1.63 7.06
C TYR A 80 14.71 -0.36 7.30
N GLU A 81 16.01 -0.38 7.00
CA GLU A 81 16.89 0.78 7.13
C GLU A 81 16.43 1.90 6.20
N ASN A 82 16.22 1.59 4.92
CA ASN A 82 15.77 2.58 3.94
C ASN A 82 14.36 3.10 4.23
N TYR A 83 13.45 2.24 4.69
CA TYR A 83 12.11 2.67 5.07
C TYR A 83 12.14 3.64 6.24
N LEU A 84 12.98 3.37 7.25
CA LEU A 84 13.14 4.25 8.40
C LEU A 84 13.79 5.58 8.01
N GLU A 85 14.85 5.55 7.21
CA GLU A 85 15.51 6.74 6.67
C GLU A 85 14.51 7.63 5.91
N TRP A 86 13.71 7.05 5.02
CA TRP A 86 12.67 7.78 4.28
C TRP A 86 11.63 8.40 5.20
N ALA A 87 11.18 7.67 6.22
CA ALA A 87 10.24 8.19 7.19
C ALA A 87 10.83 9.36 7.99
N MET A 88 12.11 9.28 8.37
CA MET A 88 12.82 10.37 9.07
C MET A 88 13.07 11.58 8.17
N GLU A 89 13.26 11.36 6.88
CA GLU A 89 13.37 12.42 5.88
C GLU A 89 12.04 13.11 5.55
N ASP A 90 10.89 12.61 6.02
CA ASP A 90 9.63 13.32 5.84
C ASP A 90 9.70 14.72 6.51
N PRO A 91 9.29 15.81 5.83
CA PRO A 91 9.24 17.15 6.42
C PRO A 91 8.52 17.23 7.78
N LEU A 92 7.56 16.34 8.04
CA LEU A 92 6.86 16.21 9.31
C LEU A 92 7.72 15.66 10.44
N ASN A 93 8.77 14.90 10.12
CA ASN A 93 9.64 14.23 11.09
C ASN A 93 11.02 14.87 11.22
N ARG A 94 11.46 15.65 10.23
CA ARG A 94 12.73 16.37 10.25
C ARG A 94 12.84 17.35 11.42
N ASP A 95 14.05 17.45 11.97
CA ASP A 95 14.41 18.48 12.95
C ASP A 95 14.30 19.87 12.32
N GLY A 96 13.62 20.79 13.02
CA GLY A 96 13.29 22.12 12.53
C GLY A 96 11.89 22.22 11.93
N SER A 97 11.67 21.69 10.72
CA SER A 97 10.37 21.81 10.03
C SER A 97 9.26 21.02 10.72
N GLY A 98 9.57 19.82 11.22
CA GLY A 98 8.60 18.91 11.81
C GLY A 98 7.82 19.53 12.98
N PRO A 99 8.49 20.04 14.04
CA PRO A 99 7.82 20.71 15.15
C PRO A 99 6.93 21.89 14.71
N ALA A 100 7.40 22.72 13.77
CA ALA A 100 6.64 23.87 13.29
C ALA A 100 5.36 23.43 12.54
N ILE A 101 5.48 22.46 11.63
CA ILE A 101 4.34 21.94 10.86
C ILE A 101 3.33 21.25 11.78
N ARG A 102 3.79 20.38 12.69
CA ARG A 102 2.91 19.66 13.63
C ARG A 102 2.17 20.63 14.55
N GLN A 103 2.83 21.69 15.03
CA GLN A 103 2.20 22.71 15.87
C GLN A 103 1.15 23.54 15.12
N ASP A 104 1.44 23.93 13.88
CA ASP A 104 0.49 24.64 13.01
C ASP A 104 -0.76 23.78 12.75
N TRP A 105 -0.55 22.53 12.33
CA TRP A 105 -1.64 21.59 12.05
C TRP A 105 -2.48 21.30 13.31
N PHE A 106 -1.82 21.09 14.46
CA PHE A 106 -2.50 20.92 15.75
C PHE A 106 -3.41 22.10 16.05
N ASN A 107 -2.90 23.33 15.98
CA ASN A 107 -3.66 24.53 16.30
C ASN A 107 -4.82 24.77 15.32
N LYS A 108 -4.61 24.49 14.03
CA LYS A 108 -5.58 24.76 12.98
C LYS A 108 -6.73 23.75 12.94
N PHE A 109 -6.42 22.45 13.07
CA PHE A 109 -7.39 21.38 12.79
C PHE A 109 -7.81 20.62 14.05
N TYR A 110 -6.89 20.32 14.96
CA TYR A 110 -7.16 19.40 16.07
C TYR A 110 -7.61 20.14 17.33
N LYS A 111 -6.97 21.27 17.67
CA LYS A 111 -7.25 22.07 18.86
C LYS A 111 -8.71 22.55 18.93
N PRO A 112 -9.36 23.05 17.85
CA PRO A 112 -10.76 23.49 17.91
C PRO A 112 -11.75 22.34 18.13
N VAL A 113 -11.43 21.15 17.61
CA VAL A 113 -12.26 19.94 17.76
C VAL A 113 -12.15 19.38 19.18
N LEU A 114 -10.94 19.33 19.72
CA LEU A 114 -10.68 18.72 21.02
C LEU A 114 -11.16 19.59 22.20
N HIS A 115 -11.10 20.91 22.07
CA HIS A 115 -11.47 21.82 23.16
C HIS A 115 -12.81 22.52 22.97
N GLY A 116 -13.51 22.23 21.86
CA GLY A 116 -14.67 23.00 21.42
C GLY A 116 -14.30 24.45 21.11
N THR A 117 -15.19 25.19 20.45
CA THR A 117 -15.05 26.62 20.13
C THR A 117 -15.12 27.51 21.39
N ALA A 118 -14.28 27.28 22.39
CA ALA A 118 -14.24 28.03 23.64
C ALA A 118 -13.16 29.14 23.67
N ALA A 119 -12.35 29.25 22.60
CA ALA A 119 -11.25 30.22 22.54
C ALA A 119 -11.62 31.57 21.89
N ASP A 120 -12.81 31.71 21.30
CA ASP A 120 -13.19 32.94 20.58
C ASP A 120 -13.88 34.00 21.46
N ASP A 121 -14.39 33.64 22.64
CA ASP A 121 -15.08 34.59 23.53
C ASP A 121 -14.12 35.53 24.31
N SER A 122 -12.92 35.06 24.64
CA SER A 122 -11.96 35.83 25.44
C SER A 122 -11.24 36.93 24.64
N SER A 123 -11.13 36.77 23.32
CA SER A 123 -10.53 37.75 22.41
C SER A 123 -11.51 38.90 22.08
N GLN A 124 -12.82 38.65 22.14
CA GLN A 124 -13.86 39.67 21.90
C GLN A 124 -14.18 40.48 23.16
N GLN A 125 -14.14 39.89 24.36
CA GLN A 125 -14.37 40.60 25.63
C GLN A 125 -13.25 41.60 26.00
N GLN A 126 -12.00 41.35 25.60
CA GLN A 126 -10.91 42.33 25.80
C GLN A 126 -10.96 43.51 24.81
N ARG A 127 -11.60 43.36 23.64
CA ARG A 127 -11.82 44.45 22.69
C ARG A 127 -13.00 45.33 23.10
N ALA A 128 -14.07 44.74 23.65
CA ALA A 128 -15.25 45.47 24.13
C ALA A 128 -14.98 46.31 25.40
N SER A 129 -14.06 45.89 26.27
CA SER A 129 -13.73 46.60 27.53
C SER A 129 -12.80 47.81 27.35
N LYS A 130 -12.05 47.90 26.25
CA LYS A 130 -11.14 49.04 25.96
C LYS A 130 -11.80 50.20 25.19
N GLN A 131 -13.06 50.06 24.76
CA GLN A 131 -13.74 51.03 23.90
C GLN A 131 -14.70 52.01 24.61
N ASN A 132 -14.77 52.02 25.95
CA ASN A 132 -15.68 52.91 26.67
C ASN A 132 -14.98 53.75 27.76
N PRO A 133 -14.32 54.86 27.40
CA PRO A 133 -14.07 55.95 28.34
C PRO A 133 -15.32 56.86 28.37
N ARG A 134 -16.18 56.70 29.38
CA ARG A 134 -17.22 57.69 29.70
C ARG A 134 -16.56 58.87 30.46
N LEU A 135 -16.96 60.07 30.04
CA LEU A 135 -16.72 61.38 30.65
C LEU A 135 -16.82 61.37 32.18
#